data_AF-A0A8H3BG37-F1
#
_entry.id   AF-A0A8H3BG37-F1
#
_cell.length_a   1.000
_cell.length_b   1.000
_cell.length_c   1.000
_cell.angle_alpha   90.00
_cell.angle_beta   90.00
_cell.angle_gamma   90.00
#
_symmetry.space_group_name_H-M   'P 1'
#
loop_
_entity.id
_entity.type
_entity.pdbx_description
1 polymer ?
#
loop_
_entity_poly.entity_id
_entity_poly.type
_entity_poly.pdbx_seq_one_letter_code
_entity_poly.pdbx_strand_id
1 'polypeptide(L)'
;MGSWNTSSMDVMEFEIPRPTEDIVQGYSSAWDQHIMDIDYDVSQALFLVLDTNFLIKHLSLLDTVAKKVLENGSRIPPLFFILPGVVVDELDYQSKYGVRERATAATNWLQGQIQMRLRTGRGVLRAQKEDETLRGGKSWRNLRGRGENDNIILDCCLYFARLNGGQVRLVSQDRNLSLKAAISEIPTMSISKDMSTIEFLKEVLPGLRWDPPSAPATHLLLLHAGQGLHLGFEVLLVS
;
A
#
# COMPACT_ATOMS: atom_id res chain seq x y z
N MET A 1 9.10 -70.01 5.31
CA MET A 1 7.76 -69.51 4.96
C MET A 1 7.13 -68.95 6.23
N GLY A 2 7.25 -67.64 6.46
CA GLY A 2 6.64 -66.94 7.59
C GLY A 2 5.66 -65.91 7.03
N SER A 3 4.37 -66.11 7.30
CA SER A 3 3.29 -65.19 6.92
C SER A 3 3.33 -63.98 7.85
N TRP A 4 3.56 -62.79 7.31
CA TRP A 4 3.40 -61.54 8.04
C TRP A 4 1.96 -61.07 7.85
N ASN A 5 1.19 -61.15 8.93
CA ASN A 5 -0.16 -60.61 9.03
C ASN A 5 -0.03 -59.07 9.01
N THR A 6 -0.47 -58.42 7.93
CA THR A 6 -0.58 -56.96 7.86
C THR A 6 -1.77 -56.50 8.69
N SER A 7 -1.51 -56.16 9.95
CA SER A 7 -2.45 -55.37 10.75
C SER A 7 -2.59 -54.00 10.10
N SER A 8 -3.83 -53.67 9.73
CA SER A 8 -4.26 -52.36 9.26
C SER A 8 -3.85 -51.30 10.29
N MET A 9 -2.83 -50.51 9.95
CA MET A 9 -2.52 -49.29 10.69
C MET A 9 -3.59 -48.27 10.28
N ASP A 10 -4.52 -47.99 11.20
CA ASP A 10 -5.38 -46.82 11.10
C ASP A 10 -4.50 -45.59 10.92
N VAL A 11 -4.55 -45.05 9.71
CA VAL A 11 -3.97 -43.75 9.38
C VAL A 11 -4.85 -42.75 10.11
N MET A 12 -4.41 -42.30 11.29
CA MET A 12 -5.03 -41.14 11.93
C MET A 12 -4.83 -39.94 10.99
N GLU A 13 -5.84 -39.68 10.16
CA GLU A 13 -6.01 -38.39 9.50
C GLU A 13 -6.06 -37.33 10.60
N PHE A 14 -4.94 -36.64 10.79
CA PHE A 14 -4.92 -35.39 11.51
C PHE A 14 -5.71 -34.40 10.64
N GLU A 15 -7.01 -34.25 10.94
CA GLU A 15 -7.79 -33.12 10.46
C GLU A 15 -7.14 -31.85 11.00
N ILE A 16 -6.29 -31.22 10.17
CA ILE A 16 -5.83 -29.87 10.42
C ILE A 16 -7.09 -29.00 10.34
N PRO A 17 -7.47 -28.27 11.41
CA PRO A 17 -8.64 -27.41 11.36
C PRO A 17 -8.46 -26.44 10.19
N ARG A 18 -9.34 -26.53 9.19
CA ARG A 18 -9.44 -25.48 8.17
C ARG A 18 -9.75 -24.20 8.93
N PRO A 19 -9.04 -23.08 8.67
CA PRO A 19 -9.43 -21.80 9.23
C PRO A 19 -10.91 -21.59 8.93
N THR A 20 -11.70 -21.43 9.98
CA THR A 20 -13.16 -21.30 9.92
C THR A 20 -13.55 -20.25 8.87
N GLU A 21 -14.44 -20.64 7.96
CA GLU A 21 -14.89 -19.87 6.79
C GLU A 21 -15.54 -18.51 7.16
N ASP A 22 -15.83 -18.28 8.44
CA ASP A 22 -16.68 -17.17 8.89
C ASP A 22 -15.96 -15.83 9.11
N ILE A 23 -14.63 -15.78 9.23
CA ILE A 23 -13.92 -14.50 9.50
C ILE A 23 -13.56 -13.77 8.20
N VAL A 24 -13.31 -14.49 7.11
CA VAL A 24 -12.85 -13.91 5.84
C VAL A 24 -13.99 -13.20 5.11
N GLN A 25 -15.21 -13.69 5.24
CA GLN A 25 -16.34 -13.27 4.40
C GLN A 25 -16.83 -11.84 4.69
N GLY A 26 -16.75 -11.41 5.95
CA GLY A 26 -17.09 -10.03 6.34
C GLY A 26 -16.11 -9.00 5.77
N TYR A 27 -14.81 -9.29 5.80
CA TYR A 27 -13.79 -8.41 5.25
C TYR A 27 -13.81 -8.41 3.72
N SER A 28 -13.90 -9.58 3.08
CA SER A 28 -13.91 -9.73 1.62
C SER A 28 -14.93 -8.82 0.94
N SER A 29 -16.14 -8.72 1.50
CA SER A 29 -17.22 -7.91 0.91
C SER A 29 -16.90 -6.42 0.71
N ALA A 30 -16.07 -5.82 1.58
CA ALA A 30 -15.64 -4.43 1.45
C ALA A 30 -14.39 -4.27 0.55
N TRP A 31 -13.62 -5.33 0.34
CA TRP A 31 -12.49 -5.36 -0.59
C TRP A 31 -12.91 -5.68 -2.03
N ASP A 32 -14.00 -6.44 -2.19
CA ASP A 32 -14.51 -6.97 -3.46
C ASP A 32 -15.46 -6.00 -4.19
N GLN A 33 -15.96 -4.96 -3.51
CA GLN A 33 -16.72 -3.89 -4.16
C GLN A 33 -15.80 -3.02 -5.05
N HIS A 34 -16.38 -2.31 -6.03
CA HIS A 34 -15.75 -1.33 -6.95
C HIS A 34 -14.92 -0.19 -6.29
N ILE A 35 -14.69 -0.28 -4.98
CA ILE A 35 -13.94 0.63 -4.11
C ILE A 35 -12.46 0.72 -4.52
N MET A 36 -11.92 -0.33 -5.14
CA MET A 36 -10.49 -0.45 -5.51
C MET A 36 -10.22 -0.24 -7.01
N ASP A 37 -11.23 0.20 -7.77
CA ASP A 37 -11.03 0.63 -9.15
C ASP A 37 -10.11 1.85 -9.19
N ILE A 38 -9.20 1.83 -10.17
CA ILE A 38 -8.28 2.96 -10.40
C ILE A 38 -9.01 3.91 -11.34
N ASP A 39 -9.67 4.92 -10.78
CA ASP A 39 -10.36 5.96 -11.55
C ASP A 39 -9.39 7.01 -12.13
N TYR A 40 -8.11 6.65 -12.30
CA TYR A 40 -7.03 7.55 -12.69
C TYR A 40 -6.27 6.98 -13.87
N ASP A 41 -5.67 7.87 -14.67
CA ASP A 41 -4.75 7.48 -15.73
C ASP A 41 -3.56 6.73 -15.14
N VAL A 42 -3.58 5.39 -15.28
CA VAL A 42 -2.53 4.48 -14.80
C VAL A 42 -1.20 4.68 -15.53
N SER A 43 -1.20 5.42 -16.64
CA SER A 43 -0.03 5.55 -17.51
C SER A 43 1.17 6.25 -16.88
N GLN A 44 1.00 6.88 -15.71
CA GLN A 44 2.05 7.55 -14.94
C GLN A 44 2.01 7.19 -13.44
N ALA A 45 1.25 6.15 -13.07
CA ALA A 45 1.12 5.75 -11.66
C ALA A 45 2.36 4.98 -11.19
N LEU A 46 2.80 5.27 -9.96
CA LEU A 46 3.81 4.49 -9.25
C LEU A 46 3.12 3.56 -8.23
N PHE A 47 3.30 2.26 -8.42
CA PHE A 47 2.78 1.20 -7.58
C PHE A 47 3.89 0.65 -6.68
N LEU A 48 3.76 0.88 -5.38
CA LEU A 48 4.62 0.35 -4.34
C LEU A 48 3.95 -0.87 -3.72
N VAL A 49 4.34 -2.08 -4.14
CA VAL A 49 3.78 -3.32 -3.62
C VAL A 49 4.40 -3.63 -2.26
N LEU A 50 3.57 -3.80 -1.24
CA LEU A 50 4.00 -4.06 0.13
C LEU A 50 3.95 -5.55 0.46
N ASP A 51 4.93 -6.05 1.20
CA ASP A 51 4.81 -7.33 1.91
C ASP A 51 4.37 -7.13 3.37
N THR A 52 4.01 -8.22 4.06
CA THR A 52 3.55 -8.18 5.46
C THR A 52 4.64 -7.69 6.41
N ASN A 53 5.89 -8.13 6.21
CA ASN A 53 6.99 -7.80 7.12
C ASN A 53 7.33 -6.31 7.10
N PHE A 54 7.35 -5.71 5.93
CA PHE A 54 7.58 -4.30 5.72
C PHE A 54 6.43 -3.49 6.32
N LEU A 55 5.18 -3.85 6.01
CA LEU A 55 4.00 -3.17 6.54
C LEU A 55 3.99 -3.16 8.08
N ILE A 56 4.23 -4.32 8.71
CA ILE A 56 4.27 -4.45 10.17
C ILE A 56 5.42 -3.64 10.78
N LYS A 57 6.62 -3.68 10.18
CA LYS A 57 7.81 -3.08 10.76
C LYS A 57 7.88 -1.56 10.56
N HIS A 58 7.31 -1.06 9.46
CA HIS A 58 7.50 0.32 9.00
C HIS A 58 6.19 1.10 8.85
N LEU A 59 5.14 0.68 9.56
CA LEU A 59 3.82 1.31 9.50
C LEU A 59 3.85 2.83 9.76
N SER A 60 4.67 3.29 10.70
CA SER A 60 4.82 4.72 11.01
C SER A 60 5.36 5.52 9.82
N LEU A 61 6.36 4.98 9.11
CA LEU A 61 6.88 5.58 7.90
C LEU A 61 5.81 5.61 6.80
N LEU A 62 5.13 4.48 6.56
CA LEU A 62 4.06 4.39 5.56
C LEU A 62 2.93 5.39 5.83
N ASP A 63 2.55 5.58 7.09
CA ASP A 63 1.54 6.56 7.48
C ASP A 63 1.97 8.00 7.19
N THR A 64 3.22 8.36 7.51
CA THR A 64 3.74 9.70 7.18
C THR A 64 3.86 9.93 5.68
N VAL A 65 4.31 8.91 4.92
CA VAL A 65 4.37 8.97 3.45
C VAL A 65 2.96 9.14 2.87
N ALA A 66 1.98 8.35 3.33
CA ALA A 66 0.59 8.45 2.91
C ALA A 66 0.03 9.87 3.07
N LYS A 67 0.24 10.48 4.25
CA LYS A 67 -0.17 11.87 4.52
C LYS A 67 0.49 12.85 3.56
N LYS A 68 1.79 12.69 3.27
CA LYS A 68 2.54 13.61 2.39
C LYS A 68 2.14 13.49 0.93
N VAL A 69 1.85 12.28 0.47
CA VAL A 69 1.30 12.04 -0.87
C VAL A 69 -0.07 12.73 -1.01
N LEU A 70 -0.96 12.58 -0.01
CA LEU A 70 -2.27 13.22 -0.03
C LEU A 70 -2.22 14.75 0.08
N GLU A 71 -1.33 15.28 0.92
CA GLU A 71 -1.10 16.72 1.09
C GLU A 71 -0.62 17.37 -0.22
N ASN A 72 0.19 16.67 -1.02
CA ASN A 72 0.69 17.17 -2.30
C ASN A 72 -0.31 16.99 -3.45
N GLY A 73 -1.22 16.02 -3.36
CA GLY A 73 -2.30 15.82 -4.33
C GLY A 73 -1.77 15.70 -5.77
N SER A 74 -2.29 16.53 -6.68
CA SER A 74 -1.91 16.53 -8.09
C SER A 74 -0.55 17.17 -8.41
N ARG A 75 0.20 17.65 -7.40
CA ARG A 75 1.56 18.19 -7.59
C ARG A 75 2.61 17.11 -7.84
N ILE A 76 2.24 15.85 -7.61
CA ILE A 76 3.10 14.68 -7.75
C ILE A 76 2.41 13.65 -8.63
N PRO A 77 3.17 12.76 -9.31
CA PRO A 77 2.58 11.62 -9.99
C PRO A 77 1.75 10.76 -9.01
N PRO A 78 0.66 10.12 -9.47
CA PRO A 78 -0.11 9.21 -8.63
C PRO A 78 0.79 8.13 -8.01
N LEU A 79 0.77 8.00 -6.69
CA LEU A 79 1.54 6.99 -5.96
C LEU A 79 0.58 6.16 -5.11
N PHE A 80 0.63 4.84 -5.30
CA PHE A 80 -0.22 3.90 -4.57
C PHE A 80 0.60 2.85 -3.84
N PHE A 81 0.27 2.63 -2.57
CA PHE A 81 0.59 1.40 -1.87
C PHE A 81 -0.34 0.30 -2.35
N ILE A 82 0.23 -0.70 -3.00
CA ILE A 82 -0.50 -1.90 -3.42
C ILE A 82 -0.41 -2.93 -2.30
N LEU A 83 -1.57 -3.40 -1.85
CA LEU A 83 -1.70 -4.47 -0.87
C LEU A 83 -2.02 -5.79 -1.60
N PRO A 84 -1.07 -6.72 -1.72
CA PRO A 84 -1.35 -8.07 -2.21
C PRO A 84 -2.40 -8.74 -1.33
N GLY A 85 -3.30 -9.50 -1.93
CA GLY A 85 -4.39 -10.12 -1.19
C GLY A 85 -3.90 -11.09 -0.10
N VAL A 86 -2.80 -11.80 -0.35
CA VAL A 86 -2.19 -12.73 0.63
C VAL A 86 -1.68 -12.05 1.89
N VAL A 87 -1.30 -10.76 1.83
CA VAL A 87 -0.84 -9.99 3.00
C VAL A 87 -1.96 -9.83 4.02
N VAL A 88 -3.22 -9.78 3.59
CA VAL A 88 -4.37 -9.74 4.51
C VAL A 88 -4.47 -11.03 5.33
N ASP A 89 -4.28 -12.19 4.68
CA ASP A 89 -4.29 -13.47 5.39
C ASP A 89 -3.11 -13.59 6.36
N GLU A 90 -1.93 -13.12 5.95
CA GLU A 90 -0.74 -13.10 6.79
C GLU A 90 -0.92 -12.19 8.00
N LEU A 91 -1.52 -11.02 7.84
CA LEU A 91 -1.86 -10.13 8.96
C LEU A 91 -2.85 -10.76 9.94
N ASP A 92 -3.88 -11.45 9.44
CA ASP A 92 -4.83 -12.17 10.30
C ASP A 92 -4.10 -13.27 11.11
N TYR A 93 -3.23 -14.04 10.47
CA TYR A 93 -2.39 -15.03 11.15
C TYR A 93 -1.49 -14.38 12.21
N GLN A 94 -0.77 -13.31 11.86
CA GLN A 94 0.12 -12.58 12.77
C GLN A 94 -0.64 -11.95 13.94
N SER A 95 -1.90 -11.53 13.73
CA SER A 95 -2.75 -10.97 14.79
C SER A 95 -3.15 -12.02 15.84
N LYS A 96 -3.24 -13.29 15.44
CA LYS A 96 -3.64 -14.41 16.30
C LYS A 96 -2.45 -15.10 16.96
N TYR A 97 -1.38 -15.32 16.19
CA TYR A 97 -0.29 -16.23 16.57
C TYR A 97 1.10 -15.58 16.56
N GLY A 98 1.23 -14.35 16.06
CA GLY A 98 2.52 -13.69 15.86
C GLY A 98 2.62 -12.37 16.61
N VAL A 99 3.05 -11.32 15.91
CA VAL A 99 3.24 -9.97 16.48
C VAL A 99 1.92 -9.20 16.61
N ARG A 100 1.02 -9.72 17.47
CA ARG A 100 -0.37 -9.29 17.61
C ARG A 100 -0.57 -7.77 17.59
N GLU A 101 0.09 -7.02 18.46
CA GLU A 101 -0.11 -5.57 18.57
C GLU A 101 0.23 -4.83 17.26
N ARG A 102 1.35 -5.19 16.62
CA ARG A 102 1.77 -4.54 15.36
C ARG A 102 0.92 -4.98 14.17
N ALA A 103 0.54 -6.26 14.12
CA ALA A 103 -0.37 -6.76 13.10
C ALA A 103 -1.75 -6.10 13.22
N THR A 104 -2.29 -5.97 14.43
CA THR A 104 -3.55 -5.24 14.69
C THR A 104 -3.42 -3.77 14.31
N ALA A 105 -2.30 -3.10 14.63
CA ALA A 105 -2.07 -1.71 14.23
C ALA A 105 -2.05 -1.55 12.70
N ALA A 106 -1.38 -2.47 11.99
CA ALA A 106 -1.36 -2.48 10.52
C ALA A 106 -2.77 -2.70 9.94
N THR A 107 -3.53 -3.66 10.45
CA THR A 107 -4.92 -3.90 10.05
C THR A 107 -5.80 -2.67 10.27
N ASN A 108 -5.71 -2.02 11.43
CA ASN A 108 -6.46 -0.81 11.73
C ASN A 108 -6.08 0.35 10.80
N TRP A 109 -4.79 0.50 10.49
CA TRP A 109 -4.32 1.52 9.56
C TRP A 109 -4.87 1.28 8.14
N LEU A 110 -4.82 0.04 7.65
CA LEU A 110 -5.39 -0.34 6.35
C LEU A 110 -6.89 -0.01 6.29
N GLN A 111 -7.65 -0.36 7.33
CA GLN A 111 -9.07 -0.01 7.44
C GLN A 111 -9.30 1.50 7.38
N GLY A 112 -8.48 2.29 8.08
CA GLY A 112 -8.54 3.74 8.04
C GLY A 112 -8.29 4.31 6.63
N GLN A 113 -7.34 3.75 5.88
CA GLN A 113 -7.08 4.16 4.50
C GLN A 113 -8.26 3.83 3.56
N ILE A 114 -8.89 2.65 3.72
CA ILE A 114 -10.09 2.28 2.94
C ILE A 114 -11.25 3.23 3.24
N GLN A 115 -11.53 3.47 4.53
CA GLN A 115 -12.62 4.36 4.95
C GLN A 115 -12.39 5.79 4.44
N MET A 116 -11.16 6.26 4.45
CA MET A 116 -10.80 7.56 3.87
C MET A 116 -11.12 7.61 2.37
N ARG A 117 -10.73 6.58 1.60
CA ARG A 117 -11.02 6.48 0.17
C ARG A 117 -12.52 6.43 -0.10
N LEU A 118 -13.25 5.61 0.64
CA LEU A 118 -14.71 5.51 0.57
C LEU A 118 -15.40 6.86 0.81
N ARG A 119 -14.94 7.61 1.81
CA ARG A 119 -15.56 8.88 2.19
C ARG A 119 -15.20 10.03 1.23
N THR A 120 -14.01 10.01 0.65
CA THR A 120 -13.44 11.19 -0.04
C THR A 120 -13.16 10.99 -1.53
N GLY A 121 -13.23 9.75 -2.02
CA GLY A 121 -12.75 9.37 -3.36
C GLY A 121 -11.22 9.45 -3.53
N ARG A 122 -10.48 9.79 -2.46
CA ARG A 122 -9.02 9.94 -2.47
C ARG A 122 -8.38 8.96 -1.49
N GLY A 123 -7.31 8.32 -1.90
CA GLY A 123 -6.56 7.41 -1.04
C GLY A 123 -5.28 6.92 -1.71
N VAL A 124 -4.28 6.62 -0.90
CA VAL A 124 -2.99 6.08 -1.36
C VAL A 124 -2.96 4.56 -1.37
N LEU A 125 -3.91 3.90 -0.70
CA LEU A 125 -3.99 2.44 -0.66
C LEU A 125 -4.86 1.92 -1.80
N ARG A 126 -4.41 0.83 -2.42
CA ARG A 126 -5.21 -0.01 -3.31
C ARG A 126 -4.94 -1.48 -2.99
N ALA A 127 -6.00 -2.23 -2.68
CA ALA A 127 -5.88 -3.69 -2.55
C ALA A 127 -6.00 -4.38 -3.90
N GLN A 128 -5.27 -5.48 -4.06
CA GLN A 128 -5.40 -6.41 -5.17
C GLN A 128 -6.76 -7.12 -5.10
N LYS A 129 -7.57 -7.04 -6.16
CA LYS A 129 -8.80 -7.85 -6.24
C LYS A 129 -8.47 -9.31 -6.55
N GLU A 130 -9.44 -10.19 -6.31
CA GLU A 130 -9.25 -11.62 -6.53
C GLU A 130 -8.80 -11.98 -7.95
N ASP A 131 -9.44 -11.41 -8.95
CA ASP A 131 -9.19 -11.66 -10.37
C ASP A 131 -7.95 -10.94 -10.94
N GLU A 132 -7.28 -10.13 -10.13
CA GLU A 132 -6.05 -9.41 -10.50
C GLU A 132 -4.81 -10.28 -10.36
N THR A 133 -4.74 -11.32 -11.19
CA THR A 133 -3.66 -12.30 -11.21
C THR A 133 -3.27 -12.65 -12.64
N LEU A 134 -2.01 -13.02 -12.87
CA LEU A 134 -1.54 -13.47 -14.18
C LEU A 134 -1.64 -14.98 -14.38
N ARG A 135 -2.02 -15.74 -13.34
CA ARG A 135 -1.86 -17.19 -13.31
C ARG A 135 -2.99 -18.00 -13.94
N GLY A 136 -3.81 -17.43 -14.82
CA GLY A 136 -4.85 -18.16 -15.56
C GLY A 136 -5.99 -18.75 -14.70
N GLY A 137 -5.90 -18.63 -13.37
CA GLY A 137 -6.98 -18.90 -12.44
C GLY A 137 -7.83 -17.66 -12.24
N LYS A 138 -9.14 -17.83 -12.00
CA LYS A 138 -10.08 -16.71 -11.77
C LYS A 138 -9.83 -15.94 -10.46
N SER A 139 -8.93 -16.42 -9.60
CA SER A 139 -8.64 -15.82 -8.29
C SER A 139 -7.21 -16.14 -7.86
N TRP A 140 -6.46 -15.15 -7.36
CA TRP A 140 -5.15 -15.37 -6.72
C TRP A 140 -5.26 -16.30 -5.51
N ARG A 141 -6.44 -16.46 -4.90
CA ARG A 141 -6.66 -17.41 -3.79
C ARG A 141 -6.45 -18.86 -4.22
N ASN A 142 -6.63 -19.18 -5.50
CA ASN A 142 -6.37 -20.52 -6.03
C ASN A 142 -4.87 -20.86 -6.06
N LEU A 143 -4.00 -19.88 -5.83
CA LEU A 143 -2.55 -20.05 -5.73
C LEU A 143 -2.09 -20.33 -4.28
N ARG A 144 -3.01 -20.36 -3.32
CA ARG A 144 -2.67 -20.60 -1.91
C ARG A 144 -2.09 -21.99 -1.71
N GLY A 145 -0.98 -22.05 -0.98
CA GLY A 145 -0.26 -23.28 -0.64
C GLY A 145 0.94 -22.96 0.26
N ARG A 146 1.51 -23.97 0.92
CA ARG A 146 2.72 -23.75 1.74
C ARG A 146 3.86 -23.24 0.85
N GLY A 147 4.40 -22.08 1.20
CA GLY A 147 5.55 -21.48 0.51
C GLY A 147 5.20 -20.65 -0.73
N GLU A 148 3.91 -20.49 -1.05
CA GLU A 148 3.45 -19.79 -2.25
C GLU A 148 3.15 -18.30 -2.01
N ASN A 149 3.14 -17.82 -0.76
CA ASN A 149 2.80 -16.42 -0.46
C ASN A 149 3.71 -15.42 -1.18
N ASP A 150 5.02 -15.67 -1.20
CA ASP A 150 5.98 -14.89 -2.00
C ASP A 150 5.61 -14.88 -3.49
N ASN A 151 5.15 -16.02 -4.02
CA ASN A 151 4.79 -16.16 -5.42
C ASN A 151 3.49 -15.39 -5.72
N ILE A 152 2.57 -15.29 -4.77
CA ILE A 152 1.36 -14.46 -4.86
C ILE A 152 1.72 -12.97 -4.82
N ILE A 153 2.63 -12.56 -3.94
CA ILE A 153 3.13 -11.16 -3.90
C ILE A 153 3.83 -10.81 -5.22
N LEU A 154 4.64 -11.72 -5.76
CA LEU A 154 5.29 -11.53 -7.05
C LEU A 154 4.30 -11.50 -8.21
N ASP A 155 3.29 -12.36 -8.22
CA ASP A 155 2.21 -12.33 -9.20
C ASP A 155 1.45 -11.00 -9.16
N CYS A 156 1.18 -10.47 -7.96
CA CYS A 156 0.64 -9.12 -7.78
C CYS A 156 1.56 -8.07 -8.42
N CYS A 157 2.87 -8.08 -8.14
CA CYS A 157 3.81 -7.16 -8.77
C CYS A 157 3.74 -7.22 -10.31
N LEU A 158 3.77 -8.43 -10.87
CA LEU A 158 3.75 -8.65 -12.31
C LEU A 158 2.42 -8.23 -12.94
N TYR A 159 1.29 -8.45 -12.26
CA TYR A 159 -0.02 -8.01 -12.73
C TYR A 159 -0.05 -6.49 -12.92
N PHE A 160 0.36 -5.74 -11.89
CA PHE A 160 0.38 -4.29 -11.95
C PHE A 160 1.42 -3.75 -12.93
N ALA A 161 2.51 -4.47 -13.16
CA ALA A 161 3.54 -4.09 -14.13
C ALA A 161 3.05 -4.21 -15.58
N ARG A 162 2.00 -5.01 -15.83
CA ARG A 162 1.35 -5.11 -17.14
C ARG A 162 0.27 -4.06 -17.38
N LEU A 163 -0.12 -3.28 -16.37
CA LEU A 163 -1.04 -2.16 -16.56
C LEU A 163 -0.33 -1.05 -17.34
N ASN A 164 -0.89 -0.66 -18.48
CA ASN A 164 -0.25 0.25 -19.44
C ASN A 164 0.33 1.51 -18.77
N GLY A 165 1.67 1.59 -18.69
CA GLY A 165 2.44 2.76 -18.24
C GLY A 165 2.67 2.89 -16.73
N GLY A 166 2.10 2.00 -15.90
CA GLY A 166 2.38 2.00 -14.47
C GLY A 166 3.79 1.51 -14.16
N GLN A 167 4.48 2.21 -13.24
CA GLN A 167 5.77 1.75 -12.70
C GLN A 167 5.52 0.93 -11.44
N VAL A 168 6.08 -0.27 -11.36
CA VAL A 168 5.97 -1.12 -10.17
C VAL A 168 7.30 -1.19 -9.44
N ARG A 169 7.26 -1.14 -8.11
CA ARG A 169 8.38 -1.46 -7.23
C ARG A 169 7.90 -2.29 -6.06
N LEU A 170 8.59 -3.40 -5.79
CA LEU A 170 8.38 -4.17 -4.56
C LEU A 170 9.11 -3.45 -3.41
N VAL A 171 8.41 -3.18 -2.32
CA VAL A 171 8.99 -2.61 -1.10
C VAL A 171 9.10 -3.72 -0.05
N SER A 172 10.31 -4.23 0.14
CA SER A 172 10.57 -5.40 0.98
C SER A 172 11.96 -5.34 1.63
N GLN A 173 12.09 -5.98 2.80
CA GLN A 173 13.39 -6.29 3.42
C GLN A 173 13.71 -7.79 3.40
N ASP A 174 12.84 -8.61 2.83
CA ASP A 174 13.07 -10.04 2.66
C ASP A 174 14.01 -10.27 1.47
N ARG A 175 15.18 -10.86 1.73
CA ARG A 175 16.21 -11.10 0.71
C ARG A 175 15.76 -12.13 -0.33
N ASN A 176 14.98 -13.13 0.06
CA ASN A 176 14.53 -14.18 -0.85
C ASN A 176 13.45 -13.63 -1.78
N LEU A 177 12.47 -12.90 -1.23
CA LEU A 177 11.43 -12.25 -2.04
C LEU A 177 12.04 -11.20 -2.96
N SER A 178 12.98 -10.38 -2.47
CA SER A 178 13.69 -9.39 -3.28
C SER A 178 14.49 -10.03 -4.42
N LEU A 179 15.16 -11.15 -4.16
CA LEU A 179 15.88 -11.89 -5.21
C LEU A 179 14.92 -12.45 -6.27
N LYS A 180 13.78 -13.03 -5.86
CA LYS A 180 12.75 -13.52 -6.79
C LYS A 180 12.19 -12.39 -7.67
N ALA A 181 11.94 -11.22 -7.06
CA ALA A 181 11.48 -10.03 -7.76
C ALA A 181 12.52 -9.54 -8.78
N ALA A 182 13.78 -9.45 -8.39
CA ALA A 182 14.86 -9.04 -9.30
C ALA A 182 15.03 -9.98 -10.50
N ILE A 183 14.93 -11.31 -10.29
CA ILE A 183 14.94 -12.31 -11.39
C ILE A 183 13.77 -12.09 -12.36
N SER A 184 12.64 -11.59 -11.86
CA SER A 184 11.43 -11.31 -12.64
C SER A 184 11.38 -9.86 -13.14
N GLU A 185 12.51 -9.14 -13.11
CA GLU A 185 12.65 -7.75 -13.56
C GLU A 185 11.74 -6.75 -12.83
N ILE A 186 11.32 -7.08 -11.60
CA ILE A 186 10.60 -6.16 -10.72
C ILE A 186 11.62 -5.41 -9.85
N PRO A 187 11.72 -4.07 -9.98
CA PRO A 187 12.57 -3.27 -9.11
C PRO A 187 12.19 -3.46 -7.64
N THR A 188 13.19 -3.53 -6.77
CA THR A 188 12.99 -3.66 -5.32
C THR A 188 13.52 -2.43 -4.59
N MET A 189 12.85 -2.03 -3.53
CA MET A 189 13.32 -1.02 -2.59
C MET A 189 13.33 -1.59 -1.18
N SER A 190 14.48 -1.44 -0.53
CA SER A 190 14.68 -1.73 0.88
C SER A 190 15.04 -0.44 1.61
N ILE A 191 14.48 -0.22 2.79
CA ILE A 191 14.80 0.98 3.56
C ILE A 191 15.91 0.73 4.59
N SER A 192 16.74 1.75 4.84
CA SER A 192 17.62 1.78 5.99
C SER A 192 16.82 2.00 7.29
N LYS A 193 17.42 1.70 8.44
CA LYS A 193 16.74 1.78 9.75
C LYS A 193 16.22 3.19 10.07
N ASP A 194 16.93 4.20 9.61
CA ASP A 194 16.71 5.61 9.97
C ASP A 194 16.26 6.45 8.76
N MET A 195 15.76 5.81 7.69
CA MET A 195 15.25 6.49 6.52
C MET A 195 14.08 7.41 6.88
N SER A 196 14.22 8.70 6.59
CA SER A 196 13.16 9.69 6.77
C SER A 196 12.09 9.58 5.67
N THR A 197 10.91 10.13 5.94
CA THR A 197 9.82 10.25 4.94
C THR A 197 10.28 10.94 3.65
N ILE A 198 11.12 11.96 3.76
CA ILE A 198 11.62 12.72 2.60
C ILE A 198 12.64 11.91 1.80
N GLU A 199 13.52 11.16 2.46
CA GLU A 199 14.45 10.26 1.77
C GLU A 199 13.71 9.14 1.03
N PHE A 200 12.72 8.51 1.69
CA PHE A 200 11.85 7.53 1.06
C PHE A 200 11.20 8.09 -0.20
N LEU A 201 10.60 9.28 -0.09
CA LEU A 201 9.92 9.96 -1.18
C LEU A 201 10.85 10.35 -2.34
N LYS A 202 12.09 10.76 -2.05
CA LYS A 202 13.12 11.05 -3.06
C LYS A 202 13.59 9.79 -3.80
N GLU A 203 13.59 8.64 -3.12
CA GLU A 203 13.98 7.37 -3.74
C GLU A 203 12.89 6.81 -4.67
N VAL A 204 11.61 6.97 -4.31
CA VAL A 204 10.48 6.49 -5.13
C VAL A 204 10.12 7.47 -6.23
N LEU A 205 10.26 8.78 -6.01
CA LEU A 205 9.96 9.85 -6.96
C LEU A 205 11.19 10.75 -7.15
N PRO A 206 12.22 10.28 -7.87
CA PRO A 206 13.45 11.05 -8.06
C PRO A 206 13.18 12.33 -8.85
N GLY A 207 13.87 13.41 -8.47
CA GLY A 207 13.77 14.72 -9.14
C GLY A 207 12.62 15.61 -8.64
N LEU A 208 11.71 15.09 -7.81
CA LEU A 208 10.65 15.87 -7.21
C LEU A 208 11.16 16.64 -5.98
N ARG A 209 10.79 17.92 -5.88
CA ARG A 209 11.09 18.74 -4.70
C ARG A 209 9.99 18.57 -3.66
N TRP A 210 10.37 18.08 -2.49
CA TRP A 210 9.48 17.85 -1.35
C TRP A 210 9.59 18.95 -0.27
N ASP A 211 10.32 20.03 -0.57
CA ASP A 211 10.44 21.17 0.31
C ASP A 211 9.05 21.83 0.50
N PRO A 212 8.71 22.32 1.71
CA PRO A 212 7.48 23.05 1.90
C PRO A 212 7.43 24.24 0.93
N PRO A 213 6.25 24.59 0.38
CA PRO A 213 6.13 25.82 -0.40
C PRO A 213 6.70 26.94 0.45
N SER A 214 7.72 27.63 -0.07
CA SER A 214 8.22 28.86 0.54
C SER A 214 7.00 29.70 0.88
N ALA A 215 6.91 30.15 2.14
CA ALA A 215 5.84 31.02 2.60
C ALA A 215 5.53 32.05 1.51
N PRO A 216 4.25 32.35 1.21
CA PRO A 216 3.92 33.31 0.17
C PRO A 216 4.77 34.54 0.44
N ALA A 217 5.58 34.93 -0.54
CA ALA A 217 6.44 36.10 -0.41
C ALA A 217 5.52 37.25 -0.06
N THR A 218 5.51 37.65 1.21
CA THR A 218 4.85 38.85 1.66
C THR A 218 5.53 39.93 0.86
N HIS A 219 4.84 40.46 -0.15
CA HIS A 219 5.28 41.62 -0.89
C HIS A 219 5.44 42.71 0.17
N LEU A 220 6.68 42.92 0.59
CA LEU A 220 7.10 44.03 1.43
C LEU A 220 6.90 45.29 0.57
N LEU A 221 5.68 45.81 0.57
CA LEU A 221 5.41 47.20 0.23
C LEU A 221 5.96 48.05 1.39
N LEU A 222 7.28 48.19 1.40
CA LEU A 222 7.99 49.17 2.21
C LEU A 222 7.63 50.56 1.65
N LEU A 223 6.77 51.25 2.41
CA LEU A 223 6.77 52.69 2.66
C LEU A 223 7.74 53.53 1.79
N HIS A 224 7.18 54.18 0.79
CA HIS A 224 7.57 55.55 0.44
C HIS A 224 6.30 56.40 0.33
N ALA A 225 5.73 56.76 1.48
CA ALA A 225 4.77 57.84 1.59
C ALA A 225 5.43 58.98 2.37
N GLY A 226 6.22 59.76 1.64
CA GLY A 226 6.81 61.01 2.09
C GLY A 226 6.77 62.00 0.94
N GLN A 227 5.59 62.57 0.70
CA GLN A 227 5.33 63.97 0.31
C GLN A 227 3.90 64.07 -0.25
N GLY A 228 3.17 65.04 0.28
CA GLY A 228 1.72 65.10 0.24
C GLY A 228 1.13 65.40 -1.12
N LEU A 229 -0.16 65.09 -1.23
CA LEU A 229 -1.14 65.88 -1.96
C LEU A 229 -2.52 65.55 -1.38
N HIS A 230 -3.20 66.60 -0.97
CA HIS A 230 -4.64 66.67 -0.69
C HIS A 230 -5.43 65.89 -1.74
N LEU A 231 -6.42 65.10 -1.30
CA LEU A 231 -7.76 64.96 -1.88
C LEU A 231 -8.54 63.95 -1.04
N GLY A 232 -9.62 64.42 -0.41
CA GLY A 232 -10.52 63.58 0.37
C GLY A 232 -11.39 62.71 -0.55
N PHE A 233 -11.93 61.62 -0.01
CA PHE A 233 -13.28 61.15 -0.31
C PHE A 233 -13.75 60.18 0.77
N GLU A 234 -15.02 60.35 1.13
CA GLU A 234 -15.83 59.62 2.10
C GLU A 234 -16.18 58.17 1.69
N VAL A 235 -16.30 57.32 2.73
CA VAL A 235 -17.39 56.34 3.02
C VAL A 235 -17.71 55.24 1.99
N LEU A 236 -17.60 53.97 2.40
CA LEU A 236 -18.77 53.11 2.71
C LEU A 236 -18.32 51.74 3.27
N LEU A 237 -18.69 51.47 4.52
CA LEU A 237 -18.78 50.14 5.11
C LEU A 237 -20.20 49.63 4.83
N VAL A 238 -20.32 48.47 4.20
CA VAL A 238 -21.55 47.66 4.21
C VAL A 238 -21.18 46.25 4.64
N SER A 239 -22.00 45.77 5.57
CA SER A 239 -21.98 44.54 6.36
C SER A 239 -21.67 43.23 5.62
#